data_AF-A0A3M1RBP8-F1
#
_entry.id   AF-A0A3M1RBP8-F1
#
_cell.length_a   1.000
_cell.length_b   1.000
_cell.length_c   1.000
_cell.angle_alpha   90.00
_cell.angle_beta   90.00
_cell.angle_gamma   90.00
#
_symmetry.space_group_name_H-M   'P 1'
#
loop_
_entity.id
_entity.type
_entity.pdbx_description
1 polymer ?
#
loop_
_entity_poly.entity_id
_entity_poly.type
_entity_poly.pdbx_seq_one_letter_code
_entity_poly.pdbx_strand_id
1 'polypeptide(L)'
;MCAEAKPPCLVAASANFSVRDRLSTNPFCDKERTTMRYLTAVLVGLGGMFLAVSHAAAQPPAGAGQPAVLRALDLDRNGVISAEELNKAADSLRKLDANGDGELAVVELLGARRRGPGAQPANTSGVNTLEKAPLPKDDFEQRVLGVLKDMDENQRAGNMNVPLNDGRFLRLLVEAIDAKNVVEIGTSNGFSGTWMALALKRTGGKLTTFEIDHGRAELARKNFARAGVSDIITLIEGDAHEEVTKLKGPIDLVFIDADKPGYPDYLTKLLPLVRPGGLIVGHNMNRPSPDPKYVEMITTNPDLETLFFHMNDAGIAVSLKKR
;
A
#
# COMPACT_ATOMS: atom_id res chain seq x y z
N MET A 1 1.30 50.82 65.68
CA MET A 1 1.46 51.58 64.42
C MET A 1 0.76 50.82 63.31
N CYS A 2 -0.23 51.50 62.71
CA CYS A 2 -1.06 51.28 61.51
C CYS A 2 -0.85 50.00 60.67
N ALA A 3 -1.89 49.16 60.45
CA ALA A 3 -2.98 49.27 59.45
C ALA A 3 -2.55 48.67 58.07
N GLU A 4 -3.35 47.99 57.25
CA GLU A 4 -4.76 47.57 57.25
C GLU A 4 -4.94 46.52 56.11
N ALA A 5 -6.09 45.83 56.08
CA ALA A 5 -6.37 44.69 55.21
C ALA A 5 -7.47 44.96 54.15
N LYS A 6 -7.28 44.33 52.96
CA LYS A 6 -8.29 43.67 52.08
C LYS A 6 -9.29 44.51 51.21
N PRO A 7 -9.98 43.90 50.20
CA PRO A 7 -10.19 44.38 48.80
C PRO A 7 -11.72 44.48 48.48
N PRO A 8 -12.31 43.93 47.39
CA PRO A 8 -12.11 43.94 45.92
C PRO A 8 -13.33 44.58 45.18
N CYS A 9 -13.37 44.60 43.83
CA CYS A 9 -14.60 44.86 43.08
C CYS A 9 -14.79 43.93 41.87
N LEU A 10 -15.87 43.15 41.93
CA LEU A 10 -16.61 42.56 40.81
C LEU A 10 -17.61 43.61 40.26
N VAL A 11 -18.05 43.48 39.00
CA VAL A 11 -19.48 43.37 38.58
C VAL A 11 -19.54 43.19 37.05
N ALA A 12 -20.48 42.34 36.64
CA ALA A 12 -20.82 41.90 35.29
C ALA A 12 -21.75 42.86 34.52
N ALA A 13 -21.83 42.73 33.18
CA ALA A 13 -23.07 42.93 32.42
C ALA A 13 -22.99 42.32 31.00
N SER A 14 -24.08 41.66 30.63
CA SER A 14 -24.46 41.03 29.36
C SER A 14 -24.91 42.01 28.27
N ALA A 15 -24.76 41.68 26.98
CA ALA A 15 -25.76 41.93 25.92
C ALA A 15 -25.41 41.25 24.58
N ASN A 16 -26.36 40.46 24.06
CA ASN A 16 -26.48 40.13 22.63
C ASN A 16 -27.11 41.32 21.89
N PHE A 17 -26.62 41.70 20.70
CA PHE A 17 -27.48 42.29 19.67
C PHE A 17 -26.90 42.13 18.26
N SER A 18 -27.81 41.80 17.34
CA SER A 18 -27.63 41.54 15.92
C SER A 18 -28.00 42.78 15.09
N VAL A 19 -27.67 42.74 13.80
CA VAL A 19 -28.25 43.51 12.67
C VAL A 19 -27.55 44.83 12.28
N ARG A 20 -26.81 44.69 11.17
CA ARG A 20 -26.79 45.46 9.90
C ARG A 20 -26.63 46.99 9.89
N ASP A 21 -26.02 47.37 8.76
CA ASP A 21 -26.01 48.65 8.07
C ASP A 21 -24.98 49.69 8.51
N ARG A 22 -23.89 49.73 7.74
CA ARG A 22 -23.44 50.98 7.13
C ARG A 22 -22.62 50.75 5.86
N LEU A 23 -23.25 51.10 4.73
CA LEU A 23 -22.64 51.33 3.43
C LEU A 23 -21.87 52.66 3.45
N SER A 24 -20.65 52.66 2.88
CA SER A 24 -19.89 53.85 2.44
C SER A 24 -18.87 53.35 1.40
N THR A 25 -19.21 53.34 0.11
CA THR A 25 -18.97 54.36 -0.95
C THR A 25 -17.55 54.39 -1.55
N ASN A 26 -17.46 53.78 -2.75
CA ASN A 26 -16.76 54.21 -3.98
C ASN A 26 -15.23 54.07 -4.11
N PRO A 27 -14.67 54.07 -5.36
CA PRO A 27 -15.19 53.59 -6.66
C PRO A 27 -14.11 52.92 -7.56
N PHE A 28 -14.48 52.04 -8.50
CA PHE A 28 -13.81 51.97 -9.82
C PHE A 28 -14.77 51.36 -10.87
N CYS A 29 -15.34 52.25 -11.69
CA CYS A 29 -16.00 52.03 -12.98
C CYS A 29 -15.09 51.24 -13.94
N ASP A 30 -15.56 50.21 -14.64
CA ASP A 30 -16.47 50.21 -15.82
C ASP A 30 -15.74 50.45 -17.15
N LYS A 31 -15.73 49.41 -18.00
CA LYS A 31 -15.85 49.55 -19.46
C LYS A 31 -16.32 48.25 -20.11
N GLU A 32 -17.54 48.32 -20.59
CA GLU A 32 -18.33 47.35 -21.34
C GLU A 32 -17.78 46.89 -22.72
N ARG A 33 -18.50 45.88 -23.25
CA ARG A 33 -18.80 45.49 -24.65
C ARG A 33 -17.90 44.40 -25.23
N THR A 34 -18.42 43.21 -25.57
CA THR A 34 -19.36 43.04 -26.69
C THR A 34 -20.07 41.67 -26.63
N THR A 35 -21.41 41.73 -26.54
CA THR A 35 -22.44 40.95 -27.25
C THR A 35 -22.16 39.48 -27.65
N MET A 36 -22.90 38.52 -27.06
CA MET A 36 -23.48 37.42 -27.82
C MET A 36 -24.76 36.88 -27.14
N ARG A 37 -25.87 37.10 -27.84
CA ARG A 37 -27.24 36.65 -27.53
C ARG A 37 -27.35 35.14 -27.75
N TYR A 38 -28.26 34.47 -27.01
CA TYR A 38 -29.30 33.52 -27.47
C TYR A 38 -29.93 32.86 -26.23
N LEU A 39 -31.01 33.46 -25.71
CA LEU A 39 -32.41 32.99 -25.79
C LEU A 39 -32.77 31.88 -24.77
N THR A 40 -33.53 32.26 -23.75
CA THR A 40 -34.24 31.37 -22.82
C THR A 40 -35.67 31.88 -22.69
N ALA A 41 -36.66 31.07 -23.08
CA ALA A 41 -38.11 31.10 -22.73
C ALA A 41 -38.78 30.04 -23.66
N VAL A 42 -39.74 29.17 -23.32
CA VAL A 42 -40.80 29.09 -22.31
C VAL A 42 -41.16 27.61 -22.11
N LEU A 43 -41.49 27.21 -20.88
CA LEU A 43 -42.16 25.96 -20.52
C LEU A 43 -43.69 26.16 -20.48
N VAL A 44 -44.45 25.19 -21.00
CA VAL A 44 -45.71 24.59 -20.47
C VAL A 44 -46.60 24.10 -21.62
N GLY A 45 -46.99 22.83 -21.56
CA GLY A 45 -48.32 22.40 -22.02
C GLY A 45 -48.44 21.10 -22.84
N LEU A 46 -48.81 20.03 -22.13
CA LEU A 46 -49.75 18.96 -22.53
C LEU A 46 -49.36 17.91 -23.61
N GLY A 47 -49.68 16.66 -23.27
CA GLY A 47 -50.16 15.67 -24.26
C GLY A 47 -49.31 14.41 -24.35
N GLY A 48 -49.76 13.35 -23.68
CA GLY A 48 -49.10 12.05 -23.68
C GLY A 48 -49.11 11.36 -25.04
N MET A 49 -48.04 10.60 -25.28
CA MET A 49 -48.06 9.40 -26.11
C MET A 49 -46.89 8.53 -25.64
N PHE A 50 -47.20 7.52 -24.83
CA PHE A 50 -46.26 6.48 -24.42
C PHE A 50 -45.87 5.66 -25.65
N LEU A 51 -44.74 5.99 -26.28
CA LEU A 51 -44.01 5.02 -27.11
C LEU A 51 -42.98 4.33 -26.20
N ALA A 52 -43.22 3.06 -25.93
CA ALA A 52 -42.24 2.18 -25.33
C ALA A 52 -41.05 2.04 -26.30
N VAL A 53 -40.01 2.84 -26.09
CA VAL A 53 -38.70 2.58 -26.65
C VAL A 53 -38.06 1.51 -25.77
N SER A 54 -38.14 0.26 -26.21
CA SER A 54 -37.29 -0.81 -25.69
C SER A 54 -35.84 -0.41 -25.89
N HIS A 55 -35.22 0.15 -24.85
CA HIS A 55 -33.77 0.23 -24.76
C HIS A 55 -33.27 -1.20 -24.54
N ALA A 56 -32.98 -1.89 -25.64
CA ALA A 56 -32.00 -2.96 -25.60
C ALA A 56 -30.67 -2.31 -25.19
N ALA A 57 -30.39 -2.30 -23.90
CA ALA A 57 -29.07 -1.99 -23.40
C ALA A 57 -28.13 -3.05 -23.97
N ALA A 58 -27.35 -2.68 -24.99
CA ALA A 58 -26.24 -3.50 -25.45
C ALA A 58 -25.27 -3.63 -24.27
N GLN A 59 -25.29 -4.77 -23.60
CA GLN A 59 -24.29 -5.13 -22.61
C GLN A 59 -22.92 -5.18 -23.31
N PRO A 60 -21.86 -4.65 -22.70
CA PRO A 60 -20.52 -4.77 -23.28
C PRO A 60 -20.15 -6.25 -23.40
N PRO A 61 -19.36 -6.67 -24.40
CA PRO A 61 -18.99 -8.06 -24.56
C PRO A 61 -18.24 -8.56 -23.32
N ALA A 62 -18.90 -9.41 -22.52
CA ALA A 62 -18.29 -10.10 -21.40
C ALA A 62 -17.27 -11.11 -21.96
N GLY A 63 -16.01 -11.01 -21.53
CA GLY A 63 -14.94 -11.93 -21.94
C GLY A 63 -13.59 -11.29 -22.22
N ALA A 64 -13.51 -9.95 -22.30
CA ALA A 64 -12.23 -9.25 -22.38
C ALA A 64 -11.55 -9.22 -20.99
N GLY A 65 -10.61 -10.15 -20.77
CA GLY A 65 -9.78 -10.21 -19.54
C GLY A 65 -10.01 -11.43 -18.66
N GLN A 66 -10.87 -12.38 -19.05
CA GLN A 66 -11.05 -13.63 -18.31
C GLN A 66 -9.89 -14.62 -18.58
N PRO A 67 -9.38 -15.31 -17.54
CA PRO A 67 -8.44 -16.42 -17.67
C PRO A 67 -8.88 -17.46 -18.71
N ALA A 68 -7.94 -18.07 -19.44
CA ALA A 68 -8.25 -19.03 -20.51
C ALA A 68 -9.07 -20.23 -20.03
N VAL A 69 -8.89 -20.65 -18.77
CA VAL A 69 -9.70 -21.68 -18.12
C VAL A 69 -11.18 -21.31 -18.07
N LEU A 70 -11.51 -20.08 -17.65
CA LEU A 70 -12.90 -19.64 -17.58
C LEU A 70 -13.50 -19.50 -18.99
N ARG A 71 -12.71 -19.01 -19.95
CA ARG A 71 -13.13 -18.93 -21.36
C ARG A 71 -13.30 -20.27 -22.06
N ALA A 72 -12.62 -21.32 -21.60
CA ALA A 72 -12.77 -22.66 -22.14
C ALA A 72 -14.01 -23.35 -21.59
N LEU A 73 -14.35 -23.06 -20.33
CA LEU A 73 -15.50 -23.65 -19.64
C LEU A 73 -16.83 -22.94 -19.98
N ASP A 74 -16.81 -21.62 -20.13
CA ASP A 74 -17.96 -20.80 -20.53
C ASP A 74 -18.09 -20.75 -22.06
N LEU A 75 -18.81 -21.74 -22.62
CA LEU A 75 -18.92 -21.97 -24.06
C LEU A 75 -19.83 -20.94 -24.73
N ASP A 76 -20.89 -20.52 -24.03
CA ASP A 76 -21.84 -19.52 -24.54
C ASP A 76 -21.43 -18.08 -24.21
N ARG A 77 -20.38 -17.89 -23.40
CA ARG A 77 -19.77 -16.61 -23.01
C ARG A 77 -20.73 -15.71 -22.26
N ASN A 78 -21.61 -16.29 -21.45
CA ASN A 78 -22.57 -15.56 -20.63
C ASN A 78 -21.99 -15.14 -19.26
N GLY A 79 -20.78 -15.60 -18.91
CA GLY A 79 -20.08 -15.31 -17.65
C GLY A 79 -20.44 -16.24 -16.49
N VAL A 80 -21.23 -17.29 -16.71
CA VAL A 80 -21.72 -18.25 -15.72
C VAL A 80 -21.53 -19.68 -16.26
N ILE A 81 -20.81 -20.51 -15.52
CA ILE A 81 -20.61 -21.92 -15.92
C ILE A 81 -21.83 -22.74 -15.50
N SER A 82 -22.61 -23.18 -16.48
CA SER A 82 -23.80 -24.02 -16.29
C SER A 82 -23.45 -25.48 -15.96
N ALA A 83 -24.42 -26.25 -15.45
CA ALA A 83 -24.26 -27.68 -15.21
C ALA A 83 -23.93 -28.47 -16.50
N GLU A 84 -24.46 -28.02 -17.64
CA GLU A 84 -24.17 -28.65 -18.94
C GLU A 84 -22.71 -28.39 -19.40
N GLU A 85 -22.18 -27.20 -19.12
CA GLU A 85 -20.79 -26.85 -19.40
C GLU A 85 -19.81 -27.55 -18.46
N LEU A 86 -20.17 -27.71 -17.19
CA LEU A 86 -19.40 -28.51 -16.24
C LEU A 86 -19.29 -29.98 -16.69
N ASN A 87 -20.37 -30.54 -17.24
CA ASN A 87 -20.35 -31.91 -17.75
C ASN A 87 -19.47 -32.08 -19.00
N LYS A 88 -19.25 -30.99 -19.76
CA LYS A 88 -18.34 -30.94 -20.92
C LYS A 88 -16.95 -30.42 -20.56
N ALA A 89 -16.69 -30.13 -19.28
CA ALA A 89 -15.47 -29.47 -18.83
C ALA A 89 -14.21 -30.26 -19.21
N ALA A 90 -14.25 -31.60 -19.12
CA ALA A 90 -13.10 -32.42 -19.49
C ALA A 90 -12.67 -32.23 -20.95
N ASP A 91 -13.63 -32.20 -21.89
CA ASP A 91 -13.35 -32.00 -23.31
C ASP A 91 -12.94 -30.55 -23.63
N SER A 92 -13.50 -29.59 -22.88
CA SER A 92 -13.15 -28.18 -23.01
C SER A 92 -11.74 -27.87 -22.46
N LEU A 93 -11.37 -28.47 -21.34
CA LEU A 93 -10.07 -28.28 -20.69
C LEU A 93 -8.94 -28.99 -21.44
N ARG A 94 -9.20 -30.17 -22.05
CA ARG A 94 -8.22 -30.85 -22.93
C ARG A 94 -7.76 -29.98 -24.11
N LYS A 95 -8.57 -29.01 -24.54
CA LYS A 95 -8.18 -28.08 -25.62
C LYS A 95 -7.19 -27.01 -25.17
N LEU A 96 -6.98 -26.87 -23.86
CA LEU A 96 -5.99 -25.96 -23.28
C LEU A 96 -4.61 -26.59 -23.14
N ASP A 97 -4.51 -27.92 -23.13
CA ASP A 97 -3.24 -28.66 -23.15
C ASP A 97 -2.54 -28.39 -24.49
N ALA A 98 -1.66 -27.40 -24.47
CA ALA A 98 -1.03 -26.85 -25.65
C ALA A 98 0.24 -27.63 -26.02
N ASN A 99 0.86 -28.30 -25.05
CA ASN A 99 2.05 -29.11 -25.24
C ASN A 99 1.75 -30.62 -25.43
N GLY A 100 0.51 -31.05 -25.17
CA GLY A 100 0.00 -32.40 -25.40
C GLY A 100 0.52 -33.43 -24.40
N ASP A 101 0.95 -33.01 -23.21
CA ASP A 101 1.54 -33.89 -22.20
C ASP A 101 0.49 -34.57 -21.29
N GLY A 102 -0.78 -34.21 -21.43
CA GLY A 102 -1.89 -34.77 -20.64
C GLY A 102 -2.04 -34.14 -19.26
N GLU A 103 -1.23 -33.15 -18.91
CA GLU A 103 -1.36 -32.29 -17.73
C GLU A 103 -1.83 -30.88 -18.17
N LEU A 104 -2.34 -30.09 -17.22
CA LEU A 104 -2.69 -28.68 -17.49
C LEU A 104 -1.88 -27.78 -16.56
N ALA A 105 -0.84 -27.18 -17.11
CA ALA A 105 0.01 -26.25 -16.39
C ALA A 105 -0.70 -24.89 -16.19
N VAL A 106 -0.29 -24.15 -15.15
CA VAL A 106 -0.85 -22.81 -14.83
C VAL A 106 -0.77 -21.86 -16.04
N VAL A 107 0.27 -21.97 -16.87
CA VAL A 107 0.43 -21.15 -18.08
C VAL A 107 -0.61 -21.45 -19.16
N GLU A 108 -1.13 -22.68 -19.22
CA GLU A 108 -2.14 -23.14 -20.17
C GLU A 108 -3.54 -22.74 -19.73
N LEU A 109 -3.82 -22.83 -18.42
CA LEU A 109 -5.02 -22.30 -17.77
C LEU A 109 -5.16 -20.77 -17.93
N LEU A 110 -4.05 -20.06 -18.13
CA LEU A 110 -4.04 -18.60 -18.31
C LEU A 110 -4.03 -18.18 -19.79
N GLY A 111 -3.63 -19.07 -20.71
CA GLY A 111 -3.67 -18.88 -22.16
C GLY A 111 -2.51 -18.06 -22.72
N ALA A 112 -1.50 -18.74 -23.27
CA ALA A 112 -0.38 -18.09 -23.97
C ALA A 112 -0.62 -18.01 -25.49
N ARG A 113 -0.37 -16.82 -26.08
CA ARG A 113 -0.24 -16.66 -27.53
C ARG A 113 0.95 -17.50 -28.05
N ARG A 114 0.76 -18.25 -29.13
CA ARG A 114 1.81 -19.08 -29.79
C ARG A 114 3.11 -18.27 -29.99
N ARG A 115 4.24 -18.80 -29.50
CA ARG A 115 5.58 -18.20 -29.61
C ARG A 115 6.55 -19.26 -30.18
N GLY A 116 7.27 -18.90 -31.25
CA GLY A 116 8.20 -19.80 -31.94
C GLY A 116 9.44 -20.21 -31.10
N PRO A 117 10.24 -21.18 -31.57
CA PRO A 117 11.30 -21.79 -30.79
C PRO A 117 12.43 -20.78 -30.54
N GLY A 118 12.69 -20.45 -29.28
CA GLY A 118 13.72 -19.49 -28.86
C GLY A 118 13.32 -18.50 -27.76
N ALA A 119 12.23 -18.72 -27.02
CA ALA A 119 11.76 -17.78 -25.99
C ALA A 119 11.72 -18.39 -24.59
N GLN A 120 12.41 -17.73 -23.66
CA GLN A 120 12.46 -18.02 -22.22
C GLN A 120 11.08 -17.95 -21.52
N PRO A 121 10.90 -18.66 -20.40
CA PRO A 121 9.61 -18.83 -19.75
C PRO A 121 9.13 -17.52 -19.11
N ALA A 122 7.84 -17.23 -19.25
CA ALA A 122 7.22 -16.06 -18.67
C ALA A 122 6.52 -16.42 -17.35
N ASN A 123 7.19 -16.12 -16.24
CA ASN A 123 6.55 -15.40 -15.15
C ASN A 123 7.26 -14.04 -15.09
N THR A 124 6.50 -12.95 -15.01
CA THR A 124 6.83 -11.65 -14.37
C THR A 124 6.00 -10.56 -15.02
N SER A 125 5.29 -9.80 -14.19
CA SER A 125 5.12 -8.35 -14.33
C SER A 125 6.21 -7.80 -15.26
N GLY A 126 5.81 -7.33 -16.44
CA GLY A 126 6.64 -7.22 -17.65
C GLY A 126 8.14 -7.27 -17.37
N VAL A 127 8.78 -8.42 -17.65
CA VAL A 127 10.19 -8.71 -17.40
C VAL A 127 10.99 -7.42 -17.39
N ASN A 128 11.25 -6.88 -16.20
CA ASN A 128 12.10 -5.72 -16.09
C ASN A 128 13.50 -6.25 -16.39
N THR A 129 13.87 -6.29 -17.68
CA THR A 129 15.17 -6.80 -18.16
C THR A 129 16.34 -6.02 -17.58
N LEU A 130 16.06 -4.89 -16.94
CA LEU A 130 17.00 -4.07 -16.19
C LEU A 130 17.27 -4.62 -14.78
N GLU A 131 16.31 -5.30 -14.16
CA GLU A 131 16.43 -5.78 -12.79
C GLU A 131 17.11 -7.14 -12.72
N LYS A 132 18.23 -7.19 -11.99
CA LYS A 132 18.94 -8.42 -11.65
C LYS A 132 18.98 -8.59 -10.14
N ALA A 133 19.10 -9.83 -9.67
CA ALA A 133 19.36 -10.11 -8.26
C ALA A 133 20.63 -9.39 -7.79
N PRO A 134 20.67 -8.89 -6.53
CA PRO A 134 21.87 -8.27 -6.01
C PRO A 134 23.00 -9.30 -5.91
N LEU A 135 24.21 -8.86 -6.23
CA LEU A 135 25.41 -9.65 -6.06
C LEU A 135 26.02 -9.36 -4.68
N PRO A 136 26.50 -10.38 -3.96
CA PRO A 136 27.13 -10.17 -2.67
C PRO A 136 28.46 -9.42 -2.83
N LYS A 137 28.73 -8.48 -1.93
CA LYS A 137 30.01 -7.77 -1.85
C LYS A 137 31.07 -8.53 -1.01
N ASP A 138 30.63 -9.26 0.00
CA ASP A 138 31.48 -10.02 0.93
C ASP A 138 30.75 -11.27 1.46
N ASP A 139 31.44 -12.07 2.26
CA ASP A 139 30.93 -13.34 2.83
C ASP A 139 29.67 -13.14 3.70
N PHE A 140 29.58 -11.99 4.37
CA PHE A 140 28.40 -11.63 5.15
C PHE A 140 27.20 -11.41 4.24
N GLU A 141 27.34 -10.58 3.20
CA GLU A 141 26.27 -10.40 2.22
C GLU A 141 25.93 -11.70 1.48
N GLN A 142 26.92 -12.53 1.15
CA GLN A 142 26.68 -13.83 0.52
C GLN A 142 25.82 -14.73 1.40
N ARG A 143 26.11 -14.80 2.71
CA ARG A 143 25.31 -15.58 3.67
C ARG A 143 23.87 -15.06 3.73
N VAL A 144 23.70 -13.75 3.95
CA VAL A 144 22.37 -13.16 4.13
C VAL A 144 21.53 -13.28 2.85
N LEU A 145 22.11 -13.02 1.68
CA LEU A 145 21.42 -13.21 0.40
C LEU A 145 21.06 -14.68 0.14
N GLY A 146 21.90 -15.63 0.57
CA GLY A 146 21.57 -17.05 0.53
C GLY A 146 20.36 -17.42 1.39
N VAL A 147 20.28 -16.87 2.62
CA VAL A 147 19.14 -17.07 3.51
C VAL A 147 17.88 -16.41 2.95
N LEU A 148 17.97 -15.19 2.44
CA LEU A 148 16.85 -14.49 1.81
C LEU A 148 16.33 -15.28 0.60
N LYS A 149 17.22 -15.82 -0.24
CA LYS A 149 16.84 -16.68 -1.36
C LYS A 149 16.07 -17.92 -0.88
N ASP A 150 16.57 -18.62 0.13
CA ASP A 150 15.88 -19.77 0.72
C ASP A 150 14.50 -19.40 1.28
N MET A 151 14.38 -18.28 1.99
CA MET A 151 13.10 -17.81 2.51
C MET A 151 12.11 -17.49 1.39
N ASP A 152 12.58 -16.91 0.29
CA ASP A 152 11.79 -16.56 -0.89
C ASP A 152 11.26 -17.81 -1.61
N GLU A 153 12.10 -18.83 -1.76
CA GLU A 153 11.80 -20.06 -2.48
C GLU A 153 10.99 -21.06 -1.63
N ASN A 154 11.32 -21.21 -0.35
CA ASN A 154 10.87 -22.33 0.46
C ASN A 154 9.96 -21.93 1.64
N GLN A 155 9.87 -20.64 1.98
CA GLN A 155 9.13 -20.17 3.15
C GLN A 155 8.07 -19.10 2.83
N ARG A 156 7.80 -18.83 1.55
CA ARG A 156 6.80 -17.83 1.16
C ARG A 156 5.37 -18.22 1.54
N ALA A 157 5.02 -19.49 1.36
CA ALA A 157 3.67 -19.98 1.61
C ALA A 157 3.29 -19.77 3.09
N GLY A 158 2.23 -19.00 3.34
CA GLY A 158 1.71 -18.74 4.69
C GLY A 158 2.40 -17.64 5.50
N ASN A 159 3.51 -17.08 5.00
CA ASN A 159 4.30 -16.05 5.73
C ASN A 159 4.16 -14.64 5.15
N MET A 160 3.39 -14.43 4.09
CA MET A 160 3.06 -13.08 3.58
C MET A 160 4.30 -12.18 3.34
N ASN A 161 5.42 -12.77 2.90
CA ASN A 161 6.64 -12.00 2.66
C ASN A 161 6.39 -10.89 1.63
N VAL A 162 6.99 -9.72 1.86
CA VAL A 162 7.09 -8.68 0.84
C VAL A 162 7.70 -9.23 -0.47
N PRO A 163 7.36 -8.66 -1.63
CA PRO A 163 8.07 -8.93 -2.88
C PRO A 163 9.59 -8.73 -2.73
N LEU A 164 10.38 -9.46 -3.51
CA LEU A 164 11.84 -9.38 -3.45
C LEU A 164 12.36 -7.94 -3.68
N ASN A 165 11.75 -7.24 -4.64
CA ASN A 165 12.09 -5.86 -4.95
C ASN A 165 11.75 -4.88 -3.83
N ASP A 166 10.71 -5.18 -3.05
CA ASP A 166 10.28 -4.37 -1.92
C ASP A 166 11.28 -4.49 -0.76
N GLY A 167 11.76 -5.71 -0.50
CA GLY A 167 12.89 -5.93 0.43
C GLY A 167 14.16 -5.19 0.00
N ARG A 168 14.51 -5.25 -1.29
CA ARG A 168 15.66 -4.50 -1.84
C ARG A 168 15.47 -2.99 -1.73
N PHE A 169 14.26 -2.50 -1.95
CA PHE A 169 13.92 -1.10 -1.81
C PHE A 169 14.10 -0.63 -0.37
N LEU A 170 13.65 -1.41 0.62
CA LEU A 170 13.86 -1.14 2.04
C LEU A 170 15.36 -1.09 2.40
N ARG A 171 16.17 -2.04 1.92
CA ARG A 171 17.64 -1.99 2.09
C ARG A 171 18.22 -0.66 1.59
N LEU A 172 17.83 -0.24 0.39
CA LEU A 172 18.33 1.00 -0.22
C LEU A 172 17.94 2.22 0.61
N LEU A 173 16.69 2.31 1.07
CA LEU A 173 16.24 3.43 1.89
C LEU A 173 17.01 3.53 3.21
N VAL A 174 17.17 2.41 3.92
CA VAL A 174 17.90 2.34 5.20
C VAL A 174 19.35 2.80 5.03
N GLU A 175 20.04 2.31 4.01
CA GLU A 175 21.45 2.65 3.76
C GLU A 175 21.61 4.10 3.27
N ALA A 176 20.72 4.56 2.38
CA ALA A 176 20.80 5.89 1.78
C ALA A 176 20.60 7.04 2.78
N ILE A 177 19.77 6.84 3.81
CA ILE A 177 19.57 7.85 4.86
C ILE A 177 20.50 7.67 6.07
N ASP A 178 21.45 6.73 5.99
CA ASP A 178 22.35 6.31 7.07
C ASP A 178 21.60 5.97 8.38
N ALA A 179 20.49 5.24 8.27
CA ALA A 179 19.61 4.93 9.40
C ALA A 179 20.33 4.09 10.47
N LYS A 180 20.18 4.48 11.75
CA LYS A 180 20.75 3.79 12.91
C LYS A 180 19.68 3.15 13.80
N ASN A 181 18.48 3.71 13.84
CA ASN A 181 17.36 3.21 14.62
C ASN A 181 16.15 2.98 13.71
N VAL A 182 15.87 1.72 13.39
CA VAL A 182 14.76 1.32 12.53
C VAL A 182 13.73 0.54 13.34
N VAL A 183 12.45 0.83 13.08
CA VAL A 183 11.31 0.16 13.69
C VAL A 183 10.47 -0.52 12.62
N GLU A 184 10.11 -1.78 12.81
CA GLU A 184 9.25 -2.58 11.92
C GLU A 184 8.02 -3.09 12.66
N ILE A 185 6.84 -2.84 12.11
CA ILE A 185 5.57 -3.39 12.61
C ILE A 185 5.13 -4.50 11.66
N GLY A 186 5.15 -5.74 12.14
CA GLY A 186 4.89 -6.96 11.36
C GLY A 186 6.19 -7.64 10.91
N THR A 187 6.74 -8.52 11.75
CA THR A 187 7.98 -9.27 11.43
C THR A 187 7.74 -10.44 10.46
N SER A 188 6.63 -11.14 10.63
CA SER A 188 6.37 -12.44 10.03
C SER A 188 7.54 -13.42 10.23
N ASN A 189 8.06 -14.05 9.17
CA ASN A 189 9.25 -14.92 9.21
C ASN A 189 10.59 -14.15 9.14
N GLY A 190 10.56 -12.82 9.22
CA GLY A 190 11.74 -11.95 9.25
C GLY A 190 12.30 -11.54 7.89
N PHE A 191 11.57 -11.72 6.78
CA PHE A 191 12.09 -11.46 5.43
C PHE A 191 12.47 -9.98 5.20
N SER A 192 11.55 -9.05 5.44
CA SER A 192 11.78 -7.59 5.35
C SER A 192 12.84 -7.12 6.35
N GLY A 193 12.74 -7.57 7.61
CA GLY A 193 13.72 -7.28 8.65
C GLY A 193 15.14 -7.72 8.28
N THR A 194 15.30 -8.87 7.61
CA THR A 194 16.61 -9.37 7.14
C THR A 194 17.17 -8.50 6.00
N TRP A 195 16.33 -8.00 5.09
CA TRP A 195 16.75 -7.03 4.08
C TRP A 195 17.22 -5.71 4.69
N MET A 196 16.51 -5.18 5.69
CA MET A 196 16.93 -3.96 6.38
C MET A 196 18.21 -4.19 7.20
N ALA A 197 18.37 -5.38 7.80
CA ALA A 197 19.56 -5.74 8.58
C ALA A 197 20.86 -5.74 7.75
N LEU A 198 20.80 -6.06 6.44
CA LEU A 198 21.94 -5.92 5.52
C LEU A 198 22.50 -4.49 5.54
N ALA A 199 21.62 -3.50 5.42
CA ALA A 199 22.00 -2.09 5.45
C ALA A 199 22.43 -1.66 6.86
N LEU A 200 21.69 -2.09 7.89
CA LEU A 200 21.99 -1.72 9.29
C LEU A 200 23.35 -2.19 9.75
N LYS A 201 23.86 -3.32 9.26
CA LYS A 201 25.23 -3.75 9.57
C LYS A 201 26.28 -2.77 9.04
N ARG A 202 26.02 -2.09 7.92
CA ARG A 202 26.90 -1.07 7.33
C ARG A 202 26.79 0.27 8.04
N THR A 203 25.57 0.67 8.37
CA THR A 203 25.35 1.92 9.10
C THR A 203 25.73 1.76 10.59
N GLY A 204 25.89 0.55 11.11
CA GLY A 204 26.06 0.30 12.55
C GLY A 204 24.75 0.53 13.33
N GLY A 205 23.61 0.40 12.64
CA GLY A 205 22.28 0.56 13.19
C GLY A 205 21.70 -0.72 13.76
N LYS A 206 20.47 -0.60 14.27
CA LYS A 206 19.67 -1.68 14.86
C LYS A 206 18.22 -1.62 14.38
N LEU A 207 17.60 -2.79 14.36
CA LEU A 207 16.18 -2.98 14.08
C LEU A 207 15.46 -3.39 15.36
N THR A 208 14.34 -2.73 15.66
CA THR A 208 13.32 -3.26 16.58
C THR A 208 12.12 -3.68 15.76
N THR A 209 11.70 -4.93 15.87
CA THR A 209 10.59 -5.49 15.09
C THR A 209 9.56 -6.16 15.98
N PHE A 210 8.29 -6.09 15.59
CA PHE A 210 7.16 -6.58 16.40
C PHE A 210 6.37 -7.67 15.67
N GLU A 211 6.11 -8.78 16.38
CA GLU A 211 5.31 -9.90 15.89
C GLU A 211 4.38 -10.42 16.99
N ILE A 212 3.11 -10.59 16.64
CA ILE A 212 2.07 -11.05 17.58
C ILE A 212 1.97 -12.58 17.60
N ASP A 213 2.25 -13.24 16.47
CA ASP A 213 2.19 -14.69 16.37
C ASP A 213 3.48 -15.34 16.86
N HIS A 214 3.37 -16.13 17.94
CA HIS A 214 4.51 -16.82 18.55
C HIS A 214 5.29 -17.71 17.55
N GLY A 215 4.57 -18.46 16.70
CA GLY A 215 5.20 -19.38 15.74
C GLY A 215 6.03 -18.66 14.69
N ARG A 216 5.51 -17.56 14.15
CA ARG A 216 6.23 -16.67 13.23
C ARG A 216 7.40 -15.99 13.91
N ALA A 217 7.22 -15.51 15.14
CA ALA A 217 8.30 -14.92 15.93
C ALA A 217 9.46 -15.91 16.14
N GLU A 218 9.16 -17.18 16.47
CA GLU A 218 10.18 -18.23 16.55
C GLU A 218 10.88 -18.49 15.22
N LEU A 219 10.13 -18.56 14.11
CA LEU A 219 10.68 -18.75 12.78
C LEU A 219 11.59 -17.59 12.37
N ALA A 220 11.18 -16.35 12.63
CA ALA A 220 11.98 -15.15 12.39
C ALA A 220 13.30 -15.20 13.17
N ARG A 221 13.28 -15.54 14.47
CA ARG A 221 14.51 -15.70 15.27
C ARG A 221 15.47 -16.72 14.65
N LYS A 222 14.95 -17.86 14.17
CA LYS A 222 15.74 -18.88 13.47
C LYS A 222 16.35 -18.32 12.18
N ASN A 223 15.58 -17.59 11.37
CA ASN A 223 16.07 -16.98 10.14
C ASN A 223 17.12 -15.89 10.39
N PHE A 224 16.92 -15.03 11.40
CA PHE A 224 17.91 -14.04 11.82
C PHE A 224 19.23 -14.68 12.28
N ALA A 225 19.14 -15.78 13.03
CA ALA A 225 20.32 -16.52 13.46
C ALA A 225 21.07 -17.14 12.27
N ARG A 226 20.34 -17.74 11.32
CA ARG A 226 20.92 -18.28 10.06
C ARG A 226 21.61 -17.19 9.24
N ALA A 227 20.98 -16.02 9.14
CA ALA A 227 21.53 -14.87 8.43
C ALA A 227 22.71 -14.22 9.17
N GLY A 228 22.89 -14.48 10.46
CA GLY A 228 23.97 -13.89 11.27
C GLY A 228 23.72 -12.42 11.63
N VAL A 229 22.46 -12.05 11.83
CA VAL A 229 22.04 -10.66 12.12
C VAL A 229 21.34 -10.51 13.48
N SER A 230 21.28 -11.57 14.28
CA SER A 230 20.61 -11.55 15.59
C SER A 230 21.16 -10.50 16.57
N ASP A 231 22.42 -10.08 16.41
CA ASP A 231 23.06 -9.09 17.28
C ASP A 231 22.55 -7.65 17.08
N ILE A 232 21.91 -7.38 15.93
CA ILE A 232 21.39 -6.06 15.56
C ILE A 232 19.86 -6.00 15.48
N ILE A 233 19.16 -7.13 15.67
CA ILE A 233 17.69 -7.19 15.64
C ILE A 233 17.16 -7.52 17.03
N THR A 234 16.26 -6.68 17.52
CA THR A 234 15.43 -6.95 18.70
C THR A 234 14.02 -7.28 18.24
N LEU A 235 13.61 -8.55 18.35
CA LEU A 235 12.23 -8.98 18.09
C LEU A 235 11.44 -8.93 19.41
N ILE A 236 10.42 -8.08 19.45
CA ILE A 236 9.46 -7.97 20.55
C ILE A 236 8.21 -8.76 20.16
N GLU A 237 7.88 -9.75 20.99
CA GLU A 237 6.70 -10.59 20.78
C GLU A 237 5.53 -10.02 21.58
N GLY A 238 4.40 -9.76 20.92
CA GLY A 238 3.21 -9.17 21.52
C GLY A 238 2.45 -8.23 20.59
N ASP A 239 1.41 -7.60 21.13
CA ASP A 239 0.62 -6.62 20.38
C ASP A 239 1.44 -5.33 20.16
N ALA A 240 1.76 -5.05 18.90
CA ALA A 240 2.50 -3.87 18.53
C ALA A 240 1.76 -2.57 18.92
N HIS A 241 0.43 -2.55 18.96
CA HIS A 241 -0.33 -1.37 19.38
C HIS A 241 -0.02 -0.95 20.82
N GLU A 242 0.31 -1.92 21.68
CA GLU A 242 0.68 -1.68 23.07
C GLU A 242 2.18 -1.44 23.20
N GLU A 243 2.99 -2.32 22.61
CA GLU A 243 4.44 -2.36 22.83
C GLU A 243 5.17 -1.15 22.25
N VAL A 244 4.69 -0.57 21.13
CA VAL A 244 5.32 0.62 20.52
C VAL A 244 5.31 1.85 21.44
N THR A 245 4.42 1.90 22.44
CA THR A 245 4.37 3.01 23.41
C THR A 245 5.60 3.08 24.32
N LYS A 246 6.37 1.98 24.40
CA LYS A 246 7.60 1.88 25.18
C LYS A 246 8.84 2.39 24.42
N LEU A 247 8.71 2.60 23.10
CA LEU A 247 9.80 3.05 22.25
C LEU A 247 10.21 4.49 22.58
N LYS A 248 11.49 4.78 22.31
CA LYS A 248 12.07 6.11 22.46
C LYS A 248 12.68 6.55 21.13
N GLY A 249 12.51 7.83 20.81
CA GLY A 249 13.12 8.45 19.64
C GLY A 249 14.56 8.93 19.89
N PRO A 250 15.24 9.42 18.83
CA PRO A 250 14.74 9.53 17.47
C PRO A 250 14.72 8.17 16.72
N ILE A 251 13.70 7.96 15.90
CA ILE A 251 13.61 6.86 14.93
C ILE A 251 13.97 7.42 13.55
N ASP A 252 14.82 6.71 12.82
CA ASP A 252 15.26 7.11 11.48
C ASP A 252 14.32 6.61 10.39
N LEU A 253 13.81 5.39 10.54
CA LEU A 253 12.85 4.77 9.62
C LEU A 253 11.84 3.92 10.38
N VAL A 254 10.56 4.06 10.04
CA VAL A 254 9.48 3.16 10.46
C VAL A 254 8.97 2.40 9.24
N PHE A 255 8.90 1.08 9.32
CA PHE A 255 8.26 0.22 8.32
C PHE A 255 6.98 -0.38 8.91
N ILE A 256 5.84 -0.23 8.24
CA ILE A 256 4.53 -0.71 8.68
C ILE A 256 4.01 -1.71 7.64
N ASP A 257 3.99 -2.99 8.01
CA ASP A 257 3.45 -4.10 7.24
C ASP A 257 2.62 -5.06 8.11
N ALA A 258 1.52 -4.52 8.65
CA ALA A 258 0.65 -5.21 9.59
C ALA A 258 -0.82 -5.16 9.14
N ASP A 259 -1.76 -5.30 10.08
CA ASP A 259 -3.19 -5.13 9.84
C ASP A 259 -3.50 -3.68 9.42
N LYS A 260 -4.27 -3.52 8.33
CA LYS A 260 -4.51 -2.18 7.74
C LYS A 260 -5.31 -1.23 8.64
N PRO A 261 -6.36 -1.68 9.37
CA PRO A 261 -7.09 -0.81 10.29
C PRO A 261 -6.21 -0.21 11.40
N GLY A 262 -5.10 -0.88 11.77
CA GLY A 262 -4.15 -0.39 12.77
C GLY A 262 -3.22 0.73 12.29
N TYR A 263 -3.06 0.95 10.98
CA TYR A 263 -2.09 1.91 10.43
C TYR A 263 -2.24 3.35 10.96
N PRO A 264 -3.45 3.93 11.05
CA PRO A 264 -3.64 5.25 11.64
C PRO A 264 -3.15 5.36 13.09
N ASP A 265 -3.33 4.30 13.88
CA ASP A 265 -2.89 4.27 15.27
C ASP A 265 -1.36 4.19 15.37
N TYR A 266 -0.72 3.30 14.60
CA TYR A 266 0.74 3.22 14.50
C TYR A 266 1.35 4.55 14.07
N LEU A 267 0.80 5.19 13.04
CA LEU A 267 1.28 6.49 12.56
C LEU A 267 1.17 7.56 13.65
N THR A 268 0.04 7.62 14.36
CA THR A 268 -0.19 8.58 15.44
C THR A 268 0.86 8.42 16.55
N LYS A 269 1.18 7.19 16.94
CA LYS A 269 2.12 6.88 18.02
C LYS A 269 3.58 7.07 17.60
N LEU A 270 3.94 6.72 16.37
CA LEU A 270 5.34 6.65 15.92
C LEU A 270 5.83 7.93 15.23
N LEU A 271 4.98 8.66 14.50
CA LEU A 271 5.38 9.88 13.78
C LEU A 271 6.06 10.93 14.67
N PRO A 272 5.63 11.18 15.92
CA PRO A 272 6.34 12.09 16.82
C PRO A 272 7.78 11.66 17.14
N LEU A 273 8.05 10.35 17.15
CA LEU A 273 9.37 9.77 17.45
C LEU A 273 10.30 9.76 16.22
N VAL A 274 9.75 9.83 15.01
CA VAL A 274 10.53 9.92 13.78
C VAL A 274 11.27 11.26 13.73
N ARG A 275 12.58 11.26 13.45
CA ARG A 275 13.35 12.50 13.34
C ARG A 275 12.96 13.32 12.11
N PRO A 276 13.19 14.64 12.10
CA PRO A 276 13.22 15.40 10.85
C PRO A 276 14.19 14.77 9.85
N GLY A 277 13.75 14.64 8.60
CA GLY A 277 14.42 13.90 7.53
C GLY A 277 14.38 12.37 7.67
N GLY A 278 13.58 11.81 8.58
CA GLY A 278 13.32 10.39 8.73
C GLY A 278 12.16 9.91 7.84
N LEU A 279 12.01 8.61 7.69
CA LEU A 279 11.03 8.00 6.78
C LEU A 279 9.97 7.18 7.53
N ILE A 280 8.74 7.22 7.03
CA ILE A 280 7.69 6.25 7.33
C ILE A 280 7.37 5.52 6.03
N VAL A 281 7.40 4.19 6.05
CA VAL A 281 7.19 3.34 4.90
C VAL A 281 6.02 2.41 5.18
N GLY A 282 4.92 2.56 4.44
CA GLY A 282 3.73 1.71 4.54
C GLY A 282 3.68 0.71 3.39
N HIS A 283 3.45 -0.56 3.70
CA HIS A 283 3.35 -1.65 2.71
C HIS A 283 1.90 -2.07 2.43
N ASN A 284 1.68 -2.71 1.28
CA ASN A 284 0.38 -3.00 0.67
C ASN A 284 -0.50 -1.76 0.47
N MET A 285 0.04 -0.73 -0.17
CA MET A 285 -0.70 0.50 -0.45
C MET A 285 -1.63 0.41 -1.67
N ASN A 286 -1.73 -0.77 -2.28
CA ASN A 286 -2.65 -1.08 -3.37
C ASN A 286 -3.49 -2.33 -3.06
N ARG A 287 -2.86 -3.43 -2.63
CA ARG A 287 -3.56 -4.71 -2.35
C ARG A 287 -3.00 -5.42 -1.11
N PRO A 288 -3.83 -5.70 -0.09
CA PRO A 288 -5.22 -5.24 0.08
C PRO A 288 -5.34 -3.71 0.09
N SER A 289 -6.55 -3.17 -0.10
CA SER A 289 -6.76 -1.72 -0.06
C SER A 289 -6.24 -1.14 1.25
N PRO A 290 -5.47 -0.03 1.21
CA PRO A 290 -5.01 0.62 2.43
C PRO A 290 -6.18 1.26 3.18
N ASP A 291 -5.98 1.49 4.47
CA ASP A 291 -6.94 2.26 5.27
C ASP A 291 -7.02 3.72 4.74
N PRO A 292 -8.21 4.22 4.39
CA PRO A 292 -8.35 5.55 3.79
C PRO A 292 -7.94 6.67 4.75
N LYS A 293 -8.11 6.50 6.06
CA LYS A 293 -7.67 7.46 7.07
C LYS A 293 -6.15 7.52 7.13
N TYR A 294 -5.47 6.38 7.03
CA TYR A 294 -4.01 6.38 6.95
C TYR A 294 -3.52 7.13 5.70
N VAL A 295 -4.13 6.87 4.54
CA VAL A 295 -3.80 7.58 3.29
C VAL A 295 -4.02 9.09 3.42
N GLU A 296 -5.14 9.53 3.98
CA GLU A 296 -5.42 10.94 4.25
C GLU A 296 -4.35 11.56 5.17
N MET A 297 -4.00 10.89 6.27
CA MET A 297 -3.00 11.37 7.23
C MET A 297 -1.61 11.58 6.60
N ILE A 298 -1.17 10.67 5.72
CA ILE A 298 0.17 10.80 5.09
C ILE A 298 0.19 11.74 3.88
N THR A 299 -0.96 12.03 3.26
CA THR A 299 -1.03 12.87 2.04
C THR A 299 -1.46 14.31 2.30
N THR A 300 -2.10 14.59 3.44
CA THR A 300 -2.59 15.93 3.80
C THR A 300 -1.80 16.61 4.91
N ASN A 301 -0.90 15.87 5.58
CA ASN A 301 -0.05 16.44 6.63
C ASN A 301 1.04 17.34 6.02
N PRO A 302 1.09 18.65 6.36
CA PRO A 302 2.06 19.57 5.81
C PRO A 302 3.50 19.31 6.26
N ASP A 303 3.76 18.44 7.23
CA ASP A 303 5.09 18.03 7.66
C ASP A 303 5.61 16.80 6.89
N LEU A 304 4.75 16.19 6.07
CA LEU A 304 5.09 14.99 5.29
C LEU A 304 5.16 15.32 3.79
N GLU A 305 6.03 14.59 3.10
CA GLU A 305 6.02 14.45 1.64
C GLU A 305 5.93 12.97 1.32
N THR A 306 4.89 12.57 0.57
CA THR A 306 4.56 11.16 0.36
C THR A 306 4.52 10.81 -1.12
N LEU A 307 5.21 9.73 -1.47
CA LEU A 307 5.16 9.12 -2.80
C LEU A 307 4.75 7.65 -2.71
N PHE A 308 4.08 7.18 -3.76
CA PHE A 308 3.62 5.80 -3.89
C PHE A 308 4.40 5.09 -4.99
N PHE A 309 5.01 3.95 -4.66
CA PHE A 309 5.84 3.13 -5.52
C PHE A 309 5.22 1.74 -5.69
N HIS A 310 5.62 1.05 -6.76
CA HIS A 310 5.21 -0.33 -7.04
C HIS A 310 3.69 -0.57 -7.02
N MET A 311 2.90 0.46 -7.39
CA MET A 311 1.43 0.44 -7.34
C MET A 311 0.78 -0.55 -8.34
N ASN A 312 1.57 -1.17 -9.21
CA ASN A 312 1.12 -2.27 -10.07
C ASN A 312 1.11 -3.64 -9.33
N ASP A 313 1.66 -3.71 -8.12
CA ASP A 313 1.71 -4.90 -7.26
C ASP A 313 1.11 -4.58 -5.87
N ALA A 314 1.72 -5.02 -4.76
CA ALA A 314 1.29 -4.72 -3.39
C ALA A 314 1.23 -3.22 -3.12
N GLY A 315 2.17 -2.45 -3.65
CA GLY A 315 2.28 -0.99 -3.47
C GLY A 315 2.99 -0.60 -2.16
N ILE A 316 3.83 0.42 -2.23
CA ILE A 316 4.55 0.98 -1.09
C ILE A 316 4.35 2.50 -1.05
N ALA A 317 4.01 3.05 0.11
CA ALA A 317 4.08 4.48 0.37
C ALA A 317 5.37 4.79 1.11
N VAL A 318 6.09 5.83 0.68
CA VAL A 318 7.22 6.40 1.41
C VAL A 318 6.89 7.84 1.75
N SER A 319 6.85 8.13 3.04
CA SER A 319 6.59 9.45 3.60
C SER A 319 7.85 9.99 4.27
N LEU A 320 8.40 11.07 3.74
CA LEU A 320 9.50 11.82 4.35
C LEU A 320 8.94 12.81 5.37
N LYS A 321 9.43 12.75 6.62
CA LYS A 321 9.22 13.83 7.59
C LYS A 321 10.15 14.99 7.25
N LYS A 322 9.61 16.15 6.92
CA LYS A 322 10.39 17.31 6.48
C LYS A 322 11.23 17.90 7.64
N ARG A 323 12.27 18.66 7.26
CA ARG A 323 13.23 19.30 8.19
C ARG A 323 12.74 20.65 8.67
#